data_AF-A0A8J6Y7R1-F1
#
_entry.id   AF-A0A8J6Y7R1-F1
#
_cell.length_a   1.000
_cell.length_b   1.000
_cell.length_c   1.000
_cell.angle_alpha   90.00
_cell.angle_beta   90.00
_cell.angle_gamma   90.00
#
_symmetry.space_group_name_H-M   'P 1'
#
loop_
_entity.id
_entity.type
_entity.pdbx_description
1 polymer ?
#
loop_
_entity_poly.entity_id
_entity_poly.type
_entity_poly.pdbx_seq_one_letter_code
_entity_poly.pdbx_strand_id
1 'polypeptide(L)'
;MSQTIAEIENRPGQYIVSAAVDGFLLWSSSMLAMLSLVYCAVATFKYFFNRQGRIGASLSKLSYNVYIIHVVVMGPIAYVLLNTDIPALLKYPILVLTTWVVSNMLVFAYSKAVERLTA
;
A
#
# COMPACT_ATOMS: atom_id res chain seq x y z
N MET A 1 0.03 40.19 27.72
CA MET A 1 -0.15 39.72 26.33
C MET A 1 0.79 38.54 26.02
N SER A 2 0.79 37.50 26.87
CA SER A 2 1.64 36.31 26.72
C SER A 2 1.06 35.02 27.34
N GLN A 3 -0.12 35.08 27.96
CA GLN A 3 -0.74 33.91 28.62
C GLN A 3 -1.93 33.33 27.84
N THR A 4 -2.36 33.98 26.75
CA THR A 4 -3.55 33.57 25.97
C THR A 4 -3.24 32.46 24.94
N ILE A 5 -1.96 32.12 24.72
CA ILE A 5 -1.54 31.11 23.72
C ILE A 5 -1.20 29.76 24.38
N ALA A 6 -0.99 29.73 25.70
CA ALA A 6 -0.69 28.49 26.44
C ALA A 6 -1.93 27.71 26.88
N GLU A 7 -3.13 28.30 26.80
CA GLU A 7 -4.40 27.67 27.19
C GLU A 7 -5.17 27.08 25.99
N ILE A 8 -4.48 26.85 24.87
CA ILE A 8 -4.91 25.96 23.80
C ILE A 8 -4.21 24.59 24.00
N GLU A 9 -3.92 24.23 25.24
CA GLU A 9 -3.52 22.88 25.60
C GLU A 9 -4.78 22.03 25.74
N ASN A 10 -5.14 21.42 24.61
CA ASN A 10 -6.26 20.52 24.40
C ASN A 10 -6.28 19.41 25.46
N ARG A 11 -7.08 19.58 26.51
CA ARG A 11 -7.39 18.52 27.48
C ARG A 11 -8.30 17.49 26.80
N PRO A 12 -7.96 16.19 26.81
CA PRO A 12 -8.82 15.17 26.22
C PRO A 12 -10.18 15.17 26.93
N GLY A 13 -11.25 15.55 26.22
CA GLY A 13 -12.63 15.55 26.73
C GLY A 13 -13.29 16.91 26.94
N GLN A 14 -12.66 18.03 26.56
CA GLN A 14 -13.35 19.31 26.52
C GLN A 14 -14.09 19.51 25.20
N TYR A 15 -15.40 19.70 25.29
CA TYR A 15 -16.26 20.04 24.16
C TYR A 15 -16.25 21.56 23.96
N ILE A 16 -15.98 22.01 22.73
CA ILE A 16 -15.90 23.42 22.32
C ILE A 16 -17.30 24.03 22.28
N VAL A 17 -18.31 23.28 21.83
CA VAL A 17 -19.71 23.75 21.76
C VAL A 17 -20.67 22.79 22.46
N SER A 18 -20.64 21.51 22.09
CA SER A 18 -21.45 20.46 22.73
C SER A 18 -20.95 19.09 22.28
N ALA A 19 -21.05 18.07 23.14
CA ALA A 19 -20.56 16.72 22.86
C ALA A 19 -21.10 16.12 21.55
N ALA A 20 -22.36 16.39 21.25
CA ALA A 20 -23.00 15.90 20.02
C ALA A 20 -22.50 16.65 18.77
N VAL A 21 -22.29 17.97 18.88
CA VAL A 21 -21.87 18.82 17.76
C VAL A 21 -20.41 18.55 17.41
N ASP A 22 -19.54 18.47 18.41
CA ASP A 22 -18.12 18.21 18.22
C ASP A 22 -17.89 16.79 17.67
N GLY A 23 -18.64 15.80 18.15
CA GLY A 23 -18.60 14.43 17.61
C GLY A 23 -19.04 14.37 16.15
N PHE A 24 -20.09 15.08 15.78
CA PHE A 24 -20.56 15.18 14.39
C PHE A 24 -19.53 15.89 13.48
N LEU A 25 -18.90 16.96 13.96
CA LEU A 25 -17.85 17.69 13.24
C LEU A 25 -16.59 16.85 13.05
N LEU A 26 -16.15 16.12 14.07
CA LEU A 26 -15.00 15.20 13.97
C LEU A 26 -15.30 14.04 13.01
N TRP A 27 -16.49 13.47 13.08
CA TRP A 27 -16.89 12.40 12.17
C TRP A 27 -16.95 12.87 10.71
N SER A 28 -17.62 13.99 10.46
CA SER A 28 -17.75 14.55 9.10
C SER A 28 -16.42 15.01 8.53
N SER A 29 -15.56 15.66 9.33
CA SER A 29 -14.20 16.05 8.90
C SER A 29 -13.32 14.82 8.63
N SER A 30 -13.43 13.76 9.43
CA SER A 30 -12.73 12.50 9.17
C SER A 30 -13.19 11.84 7.87
N MET A 31 -14.50 11.84 7.59
CA MET A 31 -15.03 11.32 6.32
C MET A 31 -14.54 12.16 5.13
N LEU A 32 -14.55 13.48 5.26
CA LEU A 32 -14.10 14.40 4.21
C LEU A 32 -12.60 14.27 3.93
N ALA A 33 -11.78 14.09 4.97
CA ALA A 33 -10.35 13.83 4.86
C ALA A 33 -10.07 12.47 4.18
N MET A 34 -10.88 11.44 4.49
CA MET A 34 -10.75 10.14 3.85
C MET A 34 -11.13 10.21 2.36
N LEU A 35 -12.21 10.93 2.02
CA LEU A 35 -12.60 11.16 0.63
C LEU A 35 -11.52 11.94 -0.14
N SER A 36 -10.95 13.00 0.45
CA SER A 36 -9.91 13.80 -0.22
C SER A 36 -8.65 12.98 -0.44
N LEU A 37 -8.26 12.13 0.51
CA LEU A 37 -7.13 11.23 0.38
C LEU A 37 -7.34 10.20 -0.75
N VAL A 38 -8.53 9.60 -0.83
CA VAL A 38 -8.88 8.69 -1.93
C VAL A 38 -8.88 9.41 -3.27
N TYR A 39 -9.45 10.62 -3.34
CA TYR A 39 -9.46 11.41 -4.57
C TYR A 39 -8.03 11.75 -5.04
N CYS A 40 -7.16 12.20 -4.13
CA CYS A 40 -5.75 12.45 -4.42
C CYS A 40 -5.02 11.19 -4.88
N ALA A 41 -5.27 10.04 -4.24
CA ALA A 41 -4.68 8.76 -4.65
C ALA A 41 -5.11 8.36 -6.08
N VAL A 42 -6.40 8.48 -6.40
CA VAL A 42 -6.93 8.20 -7.74
C VAL A 42 -6.39 9.19 -8.77
N ALA A 43 -6.34 10.49 -8.45
CA ALA A 43 -5.79 11.51 -9.33
C ALA A 43 -4.30 11.27 -9.61
N THR A 44 -3.52 10.91 -8.59
CA THR A 44 -2.12 10.53 -8.71
C THR A 44 -1.97 9.29 -9.59
N PHE A 45 -2.78 8.27 -9.37
CA PHE A 45 -2.78 7.08 -10.22
C PHE A 45 -3.11 7.42 -11.68
N LYS A 46 -4.14 8.24 -11.92
CA LYS A 46 -4.54 8.68 -13.26
C LYS A 46 -3.46 9.52 -13.96
N TYR A 47 -2.73 10.35 -13.24
CA TYR A 47 -1.72 11.23 -13.84
C TYR A 47 -0.38 10.52 -14.04
N PHE A 48 0.08 9.74 -13.07
CA PHE A 48 1.40 9.10 -13.10
C PHE A 48 1.36 7.66 -13.63
N PHE A 49 0.38 6.85 -13.23
CA PHE A 49 0.38 5.40 -13.46
C PHE A 49 -0.53 4.94 -14.62
N ASN A 50 -1.47 5.77 -15.07
CA ASN A 50 -2.37 5.45 -16.19
C ASN A 50 -1.69 5.56 -17.58
N ARG A 51 -0.40 5.89 -17.64
CA ARG A 51 0.38 5.71 -18.86
C ARG A 51 0.76 4.24 -18.99
N GLN A 52 -0.09 3.46 -19.65
CA GLN A 52 0.20 2.06 -19.93
C GLN A 52 1.34 1.94 -20.96
N GLY A 53 2.58 1.95 -20.46
CA GLY A 53 3.77 1.69 -21.26
C GLY A 53 3.90 0.21 -21.65
N ARG A 54 4.86 -0.10 -22.55
CA ARG A 54 5.15 -1.48 -23.02
C ARG A 54 5.37 -2.46 -21.86
N ILE A 55 6.00 -2.01 -20.79
CA ILE A 55 6.27 -2.81 -19.57
C ILE A 55 4.95 -3.12 -18.83
N GLY A 56 4.06 -2.14 -18.66
CA GLY A 56 2.77 -2.32 -17.99
C GLY A 56 1.81 -3.25 -18.75
N ALA A 57 1.84 -3.23 -20.09
CA ALA A 57 1.06 -4.16 -20.91
C ALA A 57 1.54 -5.61 -20.76
N SER A 58 2.87 -5.84 -20.78
CA SER A 58 3.45 -7.17 -20.54
C SER A 58 3.23 -7.66 -19.11
N LEU A 59 3.41 -6.81 -18.11
CA LEU A 59 3.16 -7.16 -16.70
C LEU A 59 1.67 -7.47 -16.45
N SER A 60 0.74 -6.70 -17.03
CA SER A 60 -0.70 -6.97 -16.89
C SER A 60 -1.10 -8.32 -17.45
N LYS A 61 -0.49 -8.76 -18.58
CA LYS A 61 -0.73 -10.08 -19.16
C LYS A 61 -0.19 -11.22 -18.26
N LEU A 62 0.94 -10.98 -17.59
CA LEU A 62 1.58 -11.93 -16.69
C LEU A 62 1.05 -11.87 -15.25
N SER A 63 0.29 -10.83 -14.90
CA SER A 63 -0.21 -10.58 -13.54
C SER A 63 -1.08 -11.72 -13.01
N TYR A 64 -1.83 -12.40 -13.88
CA TYR A 64 -2.65 -13.55 -13.47
C TYR A 64 -1.78 -14.74 -13.04
N ASN A 65 -0.70 -15.02 -13.79
CA ASN A 65 0.25 -16.07 -13.41
C ASN A 65 1.01 -15.71 -12.13
N VAL A 66 1.43 -14.45 -11.98
CA VAL A 66 2.08 -13.94 -10.76
C VAL A 66 1.14 -14.10 -9.56
N TYR A 67 -0.15 -13.80 -9.72
CA TYR A 67 -1.16 -13.99 -8.68
C TYR A 67 -1.29 -15.44 -8.23
N ILE A 68 -1.16 -16.42 -9.12
CA ILE A 68 -1.22 -17.84 -8.71
C ILE A 68 0.06 -18.23 -7.96
N ILE A 69 1.23 -17.85 -8.46
CA ILE A 69 2.50 -18.32 -7.89
C ILE A 69 2.95 -17.56 -6.65
N HIS A 70 2.52 -16.31 -6.45
CA HIS A 70 3.04 -15.49 -5.36
C HIS A 70 2.72 -16.05 -3.98
N VAL A 71 1.58 -16.75 -3.81
CA VAL A 71 1.22 -17.42 -2.54
C VAL A 71 2.22 -18.51 -2.20
N VAL A 72 2.65 -19.28 -3.20
CA VAL A 72 3.63 -20.35 -3.03
C VAL A 72 5.02 -19.78 -2.77
N VAL A 73 5.38 -18.66 -3.41
CA VAL A 73 6.66 -17.97 -3.23
C VAL A 73 6.74 -17.24 -1.89
N MET A 74 5.63 -16.69 -1.41
CA MET A 74 5.56 -15.95 -0.15
C MET A 74 5.96 -16.81 1.05
N GLY A 75 5.54 -18.08 1.09
CA GLY A 75 5.81 -19.00 2.21
C GLY A 75 7.31 -19.18 2.52
N PRO A 76 8.12 -19.63 1.54
CA PRO A 76 9.57 -19.77 1.72
C PRO A 76 10.26 -18.46 2.10
N ILE A 77 9.88 -17.34 1.47
CA ILE A 77 10.48 -16.03 1.76
C ILE A 77 10.14 -15.60 3.19
N ALA A 78 8.89 -15.77 3.61
CA ALA A 78 8.46 -15.47 4.98
C ALA A 78 9.20 -16.33 6.01
N TYR A 79 9.42 -17.61 5.70
CA TYR A 79 10.18 -18.52 6.57
C TYR A 79 11.64 -18.08 6.76
N VAL A 80 12.31 -17.64 5.69
CA VAL A 80 13.66 -17.08 5.76
C VAL A 80 13.68 -15.80 6.60
N LEU A 81 12.70 -14.92 6.37
CA LEU A 81 12.60 -13.63 7.07
C LEU A 81 12.25 -13.78 8.57
N LEU A 82 11.59 -14.88 8.94
CA LEU A 82 11.24 -15.18 10.33
C LEU A 82 12.50 -15.44 11.18
N ASN A 83 13.50 -16.11 10.60
CA ASN A 83 14.77 -16.43 11.28
C ASN A 83 15.75 -15.24 11.37
N THR A 84 15.35 -14.05 10.94
CA THR A 84 16.21 -12.86 10.99
C THR A 84 15.76 -11.92 12.10
N ASP A 85 16.69 -11.40 12.91
CA ASP A 85 16.44 -10.45 14.01
C ASP A 85 16.18 -9.01 13.53
N ILE A 86 15.33 -8.84 12.51
CA ILE A 86 14.91 -7.52 11.99
C ILE A 86 13.61 -7.10 12.70
N PRO A 87 13.43 -5.81 13.05
CA PRO A 87 12.16 -5.29 13.59
C PRO A 87 10.99 -5.52 12.62
N ALA A 88 9.83 -5.87 13.17
CA ALA A 88 8.65 -6.26 12.40
C ALA A 88 8.24 -5.23 11.33
N LEU A 89 8.38 -3.94 11.63
CA LEU A 89 8.04 -2.84 10.72
C LEU A 89 8.83 -2.90 9.39
N LEU A 90 10.07 -3.38 9.42
CA LEU A 90 10.94 -3.53 8.24
C LEU A 90 10.74 -4.88 7.54
N LYS A 91 10.29 -5.91 8.25
CA LYS A 91 10.03 -7.23 7.68
C LYS A 91 8.92 -7.21 6.63
N TYR A 92 7.83 -6.49 6.88
CA TYR A 92 6.70 -6.42 5.94
C TYR A 92 7.04 -5.80 4.57
N PRO A 93 7.66 -4.60 4.48
CA PRO A 93 8.02 -4.04 3.17
C PRO A 93 9.05 -4.90 2.44
N ILE A 94 10.02 -5.49 3.17
CA ILE A 94 10.99 -6.41 2.57
C ILE A 94 10.27 -7.61 1.97
N LEU A 95 9.40 -8.28 2.74
CA LEU A 95 8.64 -9.43 2.29
C LEU A 95 7.80 -9.12 1.04
N VAL A 96 7.12 -7.97 1.01
CA VAL A 96 6.30 -7.54 -0.13
C VAL A 96 7.17 -7.33 -1.37
N LEU A 97 8.29 -6.60 -1.23
CA LEU A 97 9.18 -6.34 -2.35
C LEU A 97 9.83 -7.62 -2.88
N THR A 98 10.34 -8.47 -2.00
CA THR A 98 11.00 -9.72 -2.40
C THR A 98 10.02 -10.67 -3.07
N THR A 99 8.81 -10.82 -2.52
CA THR A 99 7.78 -11.68 -3.12
C THR A 99 7.38 -11.16 -4.50
N TRP A 100 7.16 -9.85 -4.62
CA TRP A 100 6.82 -9.25 -5.90
C TRP A 100 7.91 -9.44 -6.96
N VAL A 101 9.18 -9.19 -6.62
CA VAL A 101 10.31 -9.35 -7.55
C VAL A 101 10.48 -10.81 -7.95
N VAL A 102 10.51 -11.74 -6.98
CA VAL A 102 10.75 -13.17 -7.26
C VAL A 102 9.61 -13.76 -8.09
N SER A 103 8.35 -13.44 -7.79
CA SER A 103 7.23 -13.95 -8.57
C SER A 103 7.22 -13.40 -10.00
N ASN A 104 7.50 -12.11 -10.21
CA ASN A 104 7.61 -11.57 -11.57
C ASN A 104 8.76 -12.22 -12.35
N MET A 105 9.91 -12.44 -11.69
CA MET A 105 11.07 -13.08 -12.32
C MET A 105 10.79 -14.52 -12.72
N LEU A 106 10.14 -15.31 -11.86
CA LEU A 106 9.76 -16.69 -12.13
C LEU A 106 8.78 -16.79 -13.31
N VAL A 107 7.74 -15.95 -13.33
CA VAL A 107 6.77 -15.96 -14.43
C VAL A 107 7.42 -15.54 -15.75
N PHE A 108 8.28 -14.53 -15.74
CA PHE A 108 8.97 -14.10 -16.95
C PHE A 108 9.90 -15.20 -17.50
N ALA A 109 10.65 -15.86 -16.62
CA ALA A 109 11.51 -16.98 -16.99
C ALA A 109 10.69 -18.15 -17.56
N TYR A 110 9.57 -18.49 -16.93
CA TYR A 110 8.67 -19.54 -17.39
C TYR A 110 8.07 -19.23 -18.77
N SER A 111 7.53 -18.02 -18.95
CA SER A 111 6.97 -17.61 -20.25
C SER A 111 8.00 -17.65 -21.37
N LYS A 112 9.24 -17.22 -21.11
CA LYS A 112 10.34 -17.26 -22.08
C LYS A 112 10.80 -18.69 -22.38
N ALA A 113 10.77 -19.59 -21.39
CA ALA A 113 11.09 -21.01 -21.58
C ALA A 113 10.03 -21.72 -22.43
N VAL A 114 8.74 -21.44 -22.17
CA VAL A 114 7.64 -21.99 -22.97
C VAL A 114 7.71 -21.50 -24.41
N GLU A 115 7.91 -20.19 -24.64
CA GLU A 115 8.04 -19.63 -25.98
C GLU A 115 9.16 -20.29 -26.79
N ARG A 116 10.29 -20.61 -26.15
CA ARG A 116 11.43 -21.33 -26.76
C ARG A 116 11.17 -22.81 -27.04
N LEU A 117 10.24 -23.45 -26.34
CA LEU A 117 9.90 -24.85 -26.53
C LEU A 117 8.82 -25.04 -27.61
N THR A 118 8.01 -24.02 -27.86
CA THR A 118 6.96 -24.01 -28.90
C THR A 118 7.38 -23.37 -30.22
N ALA A 119 8.61 -22.86 -30.32
CA ALA A 119 9.21 -22.30 -31.54
C ALA A 119 10.11 -23.33 -32.22
#